data_AF-D3EFP1-F1
#
_entry.id   AF-D3EFP1-F1
#
_cell.length_a   1.000
_cell.length_b   1.000
_cell.length_c   1.000
_cell.angle_alpha   90.00
_cell.angle_beta   90.00
_cell.angle_gamma   90.00
#
_symmetry.space_group_name_H-M   'P 1'
#
loop_
_entity.id
_entity.type
_entity.pdbx_description
1 polymer ?
#
loop_
_entity_poly.entity_id
_entity_poly.type
_entity_poly.pdbx_seq_one_letter_code
_entity_poly.pdbx_strand_id
1 'polypeptide(L)'
;MINIIEELKKMSQKRGYENKDDFQQLLERCKDITLSNEDVEFLIELYFKAKNLYIRNTILKALVFCEDIDLKEFFLKAFKKERYLDMRLTAIRGYAKYATEKEVEKLMTKFIEILMKRPESTPYNYQEYELLRSAFGLPYLVNQYGYACFVQAYEQEEKQYNAMPDAFKGHFTLNERGDIVQLRSLGESKKTLDDFWSRGN
;
A
#
# COMPACT_ATOMS: atom_id res chain seq x y z
N MET A 1 23.17 3.68 -19.71
CA MET A 1 21.95 3.39 -18.93
C MET A 1 22.17 3.98 -17.54
N ILE A 2 21.28 4.83 -17.03
CA ILE A 2 21.41 5.39 -15.68
C ILE A 2 21.20 4.26 -14.69
N ASN A 3 22.14 4.06 -13.76
CA ASN A 3 21.92 3.19 -12.60
C ASN A 3 20.99 3.94 -11.63
N ILE A 4 19.73 3.49 -11.57
CA ILE A 4 18.63 4.13 -10.82
C ILE A 4 18.99 4.26 -9.34
N ILE A 5 19.52 3.21 -8.72
CA ILE A 5 19.82 3.18 -7.29
C ILE A 5 21.01 4.08 -6.96
N GLU A 6 22.04 4.09 -7.79
CA GLU A 6 23.20 4.98 -7.60
C GLU A 6 22.81 6.46 -7.67
N GLU A 7 21.87 6.82 -8.55
CA GLU A 7 21.36 8.19 -8.61
C GLU A 7 20.49 8.52 -7.39
N LEU A 8 19.62 7.61 -6.94
CA LEU A 8 18.87 7.77 -5.69
C LEU A 8 19.79 7.97 -4.48
N LYS A 9 20.87 7.19 -4.35
CA LYS A 9 21.88 7.32 -3.29
C LYS A 9 22.53 8.70 -3.28
N LYS A 10 22.86 9.25 -4.46
CA LYS A 10 23.43 10.61 -4.59
C LYS A 10 22.41 11.68 -4.20
N MET A 11 21.18 11.54 -4.67
CA MET A 11 20.11 12.50 -4.41
C MET A 11 19.73 12.52 -2.92
N SER A 12 19.71 11.36 -2.25
CA SER A 12 19.33 11.24 -0.84
C SER A 12 20.29 11.93 0.12
N GLN A 13 21.51 12.29 -0.32
CA GLN A 13 22.45 13.09 0.47
C GLN A 13 22.07 14.58 0.53
N LYS A 14 21.20 15.05 -0.37
CA LYS A 14 20.80 16.46 -0.44
C LYS A 14 19.63 16.72 0.50
N ARG A 15 19.67 17.85 1.23
CA ARG A 15 18.55 18.26 2.10
C ARG A 15 17.27 18.42 1.27
N GLY A 16 16.16 17.89 1.79
CA GLY A 16 14.83 18.02 1.17
C GLY A 16 14.61 17.13 -0.07
N TYR A 17 15.46 16.12 -0.30
CA TYR A 17 15.32 15.20 -1.43
C TYR A 17 13.94 14.52 -1.51
N GLU A 18 13.32 14.23 -0.35
CA GLU A 18 12.01 13.56 -0.27
C GLU A 18 10.90 14.31 -1.01
N ASN A 19 11.05 15.63 -1.21
CA ASN A 19 10.05 16.50 -1.84
C ASN A 19 10.37 16.81 -3.31
N LYS A 20 11.41 16.19 -3.88
CA LYS A 20 11.78 16.43 -5.27
C LYS A 20 11.10 15.43 -6.18
N ASP A 21 10.42 15.94 -7.20
CA ASP A 21 9.67 15.11 -8.16
C ASP A 21 10.58 14.13 -8.91
N ASP A 22 11.80 14.56 -9.26
CA ASP A 22 12.79 13.71 -9.91
C ASP A 22 13.20 12.51 -9.04
N PHE A 23 13.33 12.71 -7.72
CA PHE A 23 13.62 11.64 -6.77
C PHE A 23 12.45 10.66 -6.67
N GLN A 24 11.23 11.18 -6.58
CA GLN A 24 10.01 10.38 -6.46
C GLN A 24 9.78 9.52 -7.70
N GLN A 25 9.86 10.11 -8.90
CA GLN A 25 9.75 9.40 -10.18
C GLN A 25 10.84 8.34 -10.34
N LEU A 26 12.06 8.63 -9.90
CA LEU A 26 13.16 7.67 -9.97
C LEU A 26 12.94 6.49 -9.00
N LEU A 27 12.41 6.77 -7.81
CA LEU A 27 12.09 5.76 -6.80
C LEU A 27 10.97 4.82 -7.26
N GLU A 28 9.94 5.32 -7.94
CA GLU A 28 8.85 4.49 -8.48
C GLU A 28 9.35 3.40 -9.42
N ARG A 29 10.42 3.67 -10.17
CA ARG A 29 11.03 2.73 -11.12
C ARG A 29 11.78 1.58 -10.44
N CYS A 30 12.01 1.62 -9.13
CA CYS A 30 12.70 0.55 -8.41
C CYS A 30 11.96 -0.78 -8.44
N LYS A 31 10.63 -0.76 -8.63
CA LYS A 31 9.82 -1.98 -8.74
C LYS A 31 9.97 -2.71 -10.09
N ASP A 32 10.54 -2.03 -11.08
CA ASP A 32 10.66 -2.51 -12.47
C ASP A 32 12.08 -2.98 -12.82
N ILE A 33 12.99 -2.99 -11.84
CA ILE A 33 14.38 -3.42 -12.01
C ILE A 33 14.73 -4.55 -11.05
N THR A 34 15.73 -5.33 -11.41
CA THR A 34 16.38 -6.26 -10.49
C THR A 34 17.22 -5.46 -9.49
N LEU A 35 17.03 -5.73 -8.19
CA LEU A 35 17.77 -5.09 -7.10
C LEU A 35 18.84 -6.04 -6.59
N SER A 36 20.07 -5.53 -6.40
CA SER A 36 21.11 -6.27 -5.68
C SER A 36 20.85 -6.26 -4.16
N ASN A 37 21.63 -7.01 -3.39
CA ASN A 37 21.60 -6.94 -1.93
C ASN A 37 21.93 -5.53 -1.43
N GLU A 38 22.93 -4.85 -2.00
CA GLU A 38 23.29 -3.49 -1.62
C GLU A 38 22.19 -2.47 -1.96
N ASP A 39 21.47 -2.70 -3.07
CA ASP A 39 20.34 -1.85 -3.45
C ASP A 39 19.19 -2.00 -2.45
N VAL A 40 18.87 -3.23 -2.06
CA VAL A 40 17.85 -3.53 -1.06
C VAL A 40 18.23 -2.97 0.30
N GLU A 41 19.48 -3.14 0.75
CA GLU A 41 19.97 -2.56 2.00
C GLU A 41 19.79 -1.03 2.03
N PHE A 42 20.16 -0.34 0.95
CA PHE A 42 19.93 1.10 0.81
C PHE A 42 18.45 1.47 0.90
N LEU A 43 17.57 0.74 0.20
CA LEU A 43 16.13 1.00 0.23
C LEU A 43 15.52 0.76 1.60
N ILE A 44 15.94 -0.29 2.32
CA ILE A 44 15.51 -0.58 3.68
C ILE A 44 15.93 0.56 4.63
N GLU A 45 17.18 1.01 4.55
CA GLU A 45 17.65 2.14 5.36
C GLU A 45 16.84 3.40 5.07
N LEU A 46 16.63 3.70 3.79
CA LEU A 46 15.86 4.84 3.34
C LEU A 46 14.42 4.77 3.87
N TYR A 47 13.76 3.62 3.80
CA TYR A 47 12.42 3.39 4.31
C TYR A 47 12.31 3.70 5.81
N PHE A 48 13.27 3.25 6.62
CA PHE A 48 13.22 3.48 8.07
C PHE A 48 13.56 4.92 8.45
N LYS A 49 14.44 5.59 7.69
CA LYS A 49 14.81 7.01 7.88
C LYS A 49 13.74 7.98 7.38
N ALA A 50 13.01 7.63 6.32
CA ALA A 50 12.10 8.53 5.62
C ALA A 50 10.89 8.95 6.49
N LYS A 51 10.63 10.25 6.54
CA LYS A 51 9.43 10.81 7.18
C LYS A 51 8.28 10.93 6.18
N ASN A 52 8.58 11.18 4.92
CA ASN A 52 7.59 11.25 3.85
C ASN A 52 6.89 9.88 3.64
N LEU A 53 5.56 9.90 3.73
CA LEU A 53 4.69 8.73 3.58
C LEU A 53 4.78 8.10 2.19
N TYR A 54 4.80 8.95 1.16
CA TYR A 54 4.87 8.51 -0.23
C TYR A 54 6.19 7.75 -0.47
N ILE A 55 7.33 8.28 -0.01
CA ILE A 55 8.64 7.59 -0.12
C ILE A 55 8.58 6.20 0.53
N ARG A 56 8.04 6.10 1.75
CA ARG A 56 7.91 4.81 2.43
C ARG A 56 7.01 3.84 1.68
N ASN A 57 5.86 4.31 1.17
CA ASN A 57 4.93 3.47 0.43
C ASN A 57 5.53 2.98 -0.89
N THR A 58 6.23 3.85 -1.62
CA THR A 58 6.89 3.49 -2.88
C THR A 58 7.98 2.43 -2.65
N ILE A 59 8.82 2.59 -1.61
CA ILE A 59 9.82 1.57 -1.26
C ILE A 59 9.15 0.25 -0.88
N LEU A 60 8.12 0.31 -0.04
CA LEU A 60 7.41 -0.89 0.41
C LEU A 60 6.82 -1.67 -0.77
N LYS A 61 6.19 -0.98 -1.73
CA LYS A 61 5.67 -1.59 -2.97
C LYS A 61 6.77 -2.15 -3.85
N ALA A 62 7.89 -1.45 -4.00
CA ALA A 62 9.02 -1.94 -4.79
C ALA A 62 9.59 -3.24 -4.21
N LEU A 63 9.81 -3.28 -2.89
CA LEU A 63 10.37 -4.44 -2.22
C LEU A 63 9.42 -5.66 -2.22
N VAL A 64 8.09 -5.46 -2.35
CA VAL A 64 7.15 -6.58 -2.55
C VAL A 64 7.43 -7.35 -3.84
N PHE A 65 8.02 -6.72 -4.86
CA PHE A 65 8.37 -7.38 -6.13
C PHE A 65 9.78 -7.96 -6.16
N CYS A 66 10.56 -7.80 -5.09
CA CYS A 66 11.84 -8.49 -4.96
C CYS A 66 11.59 -9.98 -4.67
N GLU A 67 12.21 -10.87 -5.44
CA GLU A 67 12.03 -12.33 -5.34
C GLU A 67 13.25 -13.06 -4.78
N ASP A 68 14.46 -12.56 -5.04
CA ASP A 68 15.72 -13.26 -4.76
C ASP A 68 16.35 -12.95 -3.39
N ILE A 69 15.71 -12.11 -2.57
CA ILE A 69 16.27 -11.61 -1.30
C ILE A 69 15.25 -11.82 -0.18
N ASP A 70 15.66 -12.48 0.91
CA ASP A 70 14.80 -12.69 2.08
C ASP A 70 14.50 -11.37 2.79
N LEU A 71 13.24 -10.95 2.69
CA LEU A 71 12.73 -9.70 3.26
C LEU A 71 11.72 -9.93 4.38
N LYS A 72 11.64 -11.15 4.93
CA LYS A 72 10.66 -11.51 5.98
C LYS A 72 10.70 -10.55 7.16
N GLU A 73 11.88 -10.32 7.73
CA GLU A 73 12.04 -9.45 8.91
C GLU A 73 11.78 -7.98 8.56
N PHE A 74 12.13 -7.54 7.36
CA PHE A 74 11.80 -6.20 6.88
C PHE A 74 10.29 -5.97 6.87
N PHE A 75 9.52 -6.86 6.24
CA PHE A 75 8.07 -6.71 6.14
C PHE A 75 7.37 -6.81 7.50
N LEU A 76 7.88 -7.65 8.41
CA LEU A 76 7.36 -7.71 9.78
C LEU A 76 7.58 -6.37 10.53
N LYS A 77 8.76 -5.75 10.36
CA LYS A 77 9.06 -4.43 10.94
C LYS A 77 8.22 -3.33 10.29
N ALA A 78 8.02 -3.38 8.97
CA ALA A 78 7.18 -2.45 8.23
C ALA A 78 5.73 -2.47 8.74
N PHE A 79 5.14 -3.67 8.92
CA PHE A 79 3.80 -3.83 9.50
C PHE A 79 3.67 -3.17 10.87
N LYS A 80 4.68 -3.32 11.73
CA LYS A 80 4.72 -2.72 13.08
C LYS A 80 4.88 -1.19 13.03
N LYS A 81 5.63 -0.66 12.06
CA LYS A 81 5.89 0.78 11.90
C LYS A 81 4.69 1.54 11.36
N GLU A 82 3.98 0.99 10.38
CA GLU A 82 2.96 1.73 9.64
C GLU A 82 1.64 1.86 10.40
N ARG A 83 0.91 2.95 10.10
CA ARG A 83 -0.37 3.28 10.73
C ARG A 83 -1.57 3.16 9.77
N TYR A 84 -1.33 3.34 8.48
CA TYR A 84 -2.35 3.24 7.43
C TYR A 84 -2.57 1.77 7.05
N LEU A 85 -3.84 1.37 6.85
CA LEU A 85 -4.18 -0.04 6.61
C LEU A 85 -3.63 -0.51 5.27
N ASP A 86 -3.69 0.29 4.21
CA ASP A 86 -3.15 -0.06 2.89
C ASP A 86 -1.65 -0.40 2.93
N MET A 87 -0.86 0.37 3.69
CA MET A 87 0.55 0.10 3.88
C MET A 87 0.78 -1.14 4.76
N ARG A 88 -0.03 -1.34 5.81
CA ARG A 88 0.02 -2.58 6.61
C ARG A 88 -0.30 -3.80 5.76
N LEU A 89 -1.31 -3.72 4.89
CA LEU A 89 -1.68 -4.78 3.97
C LEU A 89 -0.55 -5.05 2.97
N THR A 90 0.08 -4.01 2.44
CA THR A 90 1.26 -4.14 1.56
C THR A 90 2.41 -4.86 2.27
N ALA A 91 2.67 -4.52 3.54
CA ALA A 91 3.66 -5.23 4.35
C ALA A 91 3.28 -6.69 4.57
N ILE A 92 2.00 -7.00 4.84
CA ILE A 92 1.51 -8.38 4.96
C ILE A 92 1.69 -9.15 3.65
N ARG A 93 1.41 -8.51 2.50
CA ARG A 93 1.63 -9.10 1.17
C ARG A 93 3.07 -9.52 0.96
N GLY A 94 4.02 -8.66 1.31
CA GLY A 94 5.45 -8.99 1.26
C GLY A 94 5.83 -10.09 2.26
N TYR A 95 5.32 -10.01 3.49
CA TYR A 95 5.60 -10.98 4.55
C TYR A 95 5.11 -12.40 4.21
N ALA A 96 3.92 -12.51 3.62
CA ALA A 96 3.28 -13.79 3.28
C ALA A 96 4.11 -14.65 2.32
N LYS A 97 5.02 -14.05 1.53
CA LYS A 97 5.95 -14.78 0.67
C LYS A 97 6.90 -15.70 1.45
N TYR A 98 7.21 -15.35 2.69
CA TYR A 98 8.22 -16.00 3.52
C TYR A 98 7.65 -16.63 4.80
N ALA A 99 6.34 -16.50 5.01
CA ALA A 99 5.69 -16.81 6.27
C ALA A 99 4.61 -17.89 6.09
N THR A 100 4.47 -18.73 7.11
CA THR A 100 3.38 -19.70 7.20
C THR A 100 2.04 -18.98 7.43
N GLU A 101 0.93 -19.64 7.09
CA GLU A 101 -0.41 -19.12 7.39
C GLU A 101 -0.56 -18.71 8.86
N LYS A 102 -0.06 -19.54 9.80
CA LYS A 102 -0.11 -19.27 11.25
C LYS A 102 0.67 -18.01 11.67
N GLU A 103 1.75 -17.67 10.95
CA GLU A 103 2.49 -16.43 11.20
C GLU A 103 1.73 -15.22 10.66
N VAL A 104 1.18 -15.35 9.44
CA VAL A 104 0.37 -14.32 8.78
C VAL A 104 -0.90 -14.01 9.56
N GLU A 105 -1.58 -15.05 10.05
CA GLU A 105 -2.82 -14.96 10.81
C GLU A 105 -2.69 -14.01 12.00
N LYS A 106 -1.56 -14.04 12.73
CA LYS A 106 -1.29 -13.14 13.85
C LYS A 106 -1.26 -11.66 13.44
N LEU A 107 -0.78 -11.36 12.24
CA LEU A 107 -0.78 -10.00 11.71
C LEU A 107 -2.17 -9.62 11.19
N MET A 108 -2.85 -10.57 10.54
CA MET A 108 -4.20 -10.39 10.02
C MET A 108 -5.24 -10.16 11.10
N THR A 109 -5.16 -10.84 12.26
CA THR A 109 -6.06 -10.57 13.40
C THR A 109 -6.00 -9.09 13.78
N LYS A 110 -4.79 -8.55 13.97
CA LYS A 110 -4.59 -7.12 14.31
C LYS A 110 -5.04 -6.19 13.18
N PHE A 111 -4.83 -6.58 11.93
CA PHE A 111 -5.29 -5.83 10.77
C PHE A 111 -6.83 -5.73 10.75
N ILE A 112 -7.53 -6.87 10.90
CA ILE A 112 -8.99 -6.98 10.89
C ILE A 112 -9.59 -6.19 12.06
N GLU A 113 -9.01 -6.27 13.27
CA GLU A 113 -9.46 -5.49 14.43
C GLU A 113 -9.46 -3.97 14.15
N ILE A 114 -8.47 -3.47 13.42
CA ILE A 114 -8.38 -2.04 13.06
C ILE A 114 -9.37 -1.73 11.95
N LEU A 115 -9.46 -2.60 10.93
CA LEU A 115 -10.41 -2.46 9.82
C LEU A 115 -11.84 -2.36 10.34
N MET A 116 -12.25 -3.25 11.26
CA MET A 116 -13.60 -3.24 11.86
C MET A 116 -13.95 -1.92 12.54
N LYS A 117 -12.98 -1.27 13.21
CA LYS A 117 -13.17 -0.01 13.94
C LYS A 117 -13.06 1.23 13.05
N ARG A 118 -12.59 1.09 11.81
CA ARG A 118 -12.32 2.24 10.94
C ARG A 118 -13.55 3.14 10.70
N PRO A 119 -14.77 2.61 10.49
CA PRO A 119 -15.97 3.44 10.35
C PRO A 119 -16.27 4.32 11.56
N GLU A 120 -15.84 3.94 12.77
CA GLU A 120 -16.08 4.69 13.99
C GLU A 120 -15.22 5.97 14.06
N SER A 121 -13.99 5.91 13.55
CA SER A 121 -13.03 7.02 13.62
C SER A 121 -12.99 7.89 12.37
N THR A 122 -13.26 7.30 11.21
CA THR A 122 -13.13 7.98 9.90
C THR A 122 -14.22 7.44 8.97
N PRO A 123 -15.47 7.90 9.14
CA PRO A 123 -16.56 7.49 8.27
C PRO A 123 -16.24 7.85 6.81
N TYR A 124 -16.65 7.00 5.88
CA TYR A 124 -16.46 7.18 4.44
C TYR A 124 -14.99 7.30 4.00
N ASN A 125 -14.05 6.61 4.66
CA ASN A 125 -12.64 6.55 4.26
C ASN A 125 -12.41 5.75 2.96
N TYR A 126 -13.05 6.16 1.88
CA TYR A 126 -13.08 5.41 0.63
C TYR A 126 -11.72 5.21 0.01
N GLN A 127 -10.82 6.17 0.16
CA GLN A 127 -9.48 6.08 -0.40
C GLN A 127 -8.74 4.85 0.15
N GLU A 128 -8.87 4.59 1.44
CA GLU A 128 -8.27 3.40 2.06
C GLU A 128 -8.94 2.12 1.54
N TYR A 129 -10.28 2.08 1.48
CA TYR A 129 -10.99 0.91 0.96
C TYR A 129 -10.67 0.61 -0.52
N GLU A 130 -10.61 1.63 -1.40
CA GLU A 130 -10.24 1.46 -2.82
C GLU A 130 -8.85 0.83 -2.97
N LEU A 131 -7.91 1.13 -2.05
CA LEU A 131 -6.59 0.52 -2.02
C LEU A 131 -6.66 -0.94 -1.54
N LEU A 132 -7.42 -1.22 -0.48
CA LEU A 132 -7.55 -2.57 0.08
C LEU A 132 -8.24 -3.54 -0.90
N ARG A 133 -9.28 -3.10 -1.60
CA ARG A 133 -10.05 -3.90 -2.57
C ARG A 133 -9.44 -4.00 -3.97
N SER A 134 -8.34 -3.31 -4.20
CA SER A 134 -7.67 -3.29 -5.51
C SER A 134 -7.11 -4.65 -5.90
N ALA A 135 -6.77 -4.82 -7.19
CA ALA A 135 -6.06 -6.02 -7.65
C ALA A 135 -4.68 -6.20 -6.98
N PHE A 136 -4.13 -5.16 -6.37
CA PHE A 136 -2.90 -5.23 -5.57
C PHE A 136 -3.14 -5.66 -4.10
N GLY A 137 -4.37 -5.54 -3.60
CA GLY A 137 -4.72 -5.67 -2.19
C GLY A 137 -5.21 -7.07 -1.79
N LEU A 138 -6.34 -7.11 -1.07
CA LEU A 138 -6.93 -8.33 -0.52
C LEU A 138 -7.28 -9.37 -1.59
N PRO A 139 -7.83 -9.02 -2.77
CA PRO A 139 -8.06 -9.98 -3.85
C PRO A 139 -6.80 -10.78 -4.25
N TYR A 140 -5.64 -10.12 -4.34
CA TYR A 140 -4.38 -10.82 -4.62
C TYR A 140 -4.05 -11.84 -3.53
N LEU A 141 -4.19 -11.46 -2.26
CA LEU A 141 -3.85 -12.34 -1.13
C LEU A 141 -4.77 -13.56 -1.05
N VAL A 142 -6.07 -13.36 -1.29
CA VAL A 142 -7.05 -14.44 -1.36
C VAL A 142 -6.70 -15.39 -2.51
N ASN A 143 -6.49 -14.86 -3.72
CA ASN A 143 -6.23 -15.68 -4.90
C ASN A 143 -4.88 -16.42 -4.83
N GLN A 144 -3.85 -15.77 -4.29
CA GLN A 144 -2.49 -16.32 -4.26
C GLN A 144 -2.31 -17.38 -3.16
N TYR A 145 -2.89 -17.16 -1.98
CA TYR A 145 -2.60 -17.99 -0.80
C TYR A 145 -3.80 -18.79 -0.29
N GLY A 146 -5.04 -18.32 -0.52
CA GLY A 146 -6.25 -19.01 -0.05
C GLY A 146 -6.42 -19.11 1.47
N TYR A 147 -5.61 -18.39 2.26
CA TYR A 147 -5.66 -18.45 3.72
C TYR A 147 -6.98 -17.91 4.27
N ALA A 148 -7.51 -18.57 5.31
CA ALA A 148 -8.80 -18.22 5.89
C ALA A 148 -8.82 -16.77 6.42
N CYS A 149 -7.71 -16.32 6.99
CA CYS A 149 -7.57 -14.96 7.51
C CYS A 149 -7.62 -13.88 6.42
N PHE A 150 -7.21 -14.19 5.18
CA PHE A 150 -7.33 -13.26 4.05
C PHE A 150 -8.77 -13.18 3.53
N VAL A 151 -9.46 -14.32 3.43
CA VAL A 151 -10.88 -14.37 3.06
C VAL A 151 -11.71 -13.57 4.06
N GLN A 152 -11.50 -13.79 5.36
CA GLN A 152 -12.20 -13.05 6.42
C GLN A 152 -11.98 -11.52 6.30
N ALA A 153 -10.74 -11.08 6.05
CA ALA A 153 -10.45 -9.67 5.88
C ALA A 153 -11.10 -9.08 4.62
N TYR A 154 -11.10 -9.82 3.52
CA TYR A 154 -11.77 -9.43 2.28
C TYR A 154 -13.28 -9.28 2.45
N GLU A 155 -13.94 -10.25 3.08
CA GLU A 155 -15.38 -10.18 3.36
C GLU A 155 -15.73 -9.00 4.29
N GLN A 156 -14.91 -8.76 5.31
CA GLN A 156 -15.09 -7.64 6.23
C GLN A 156 -14.93 -6.28 5.51
N GLU A 157 -13.92 -6.16 4.64
CA GLU A 157 -13.68 -4.98 3.82
C GLU A 157 -14.85 -4.72 2.87
N GLU A 158 -15.27 -5.73 2.10
CA GLU A 158 -16.39 -5.61 1.15
C GLU A 158 -17.69 -5.24 1.87
N LYS A 159 -17.95 -5.80 3.06
CA LYS A 159 -19.12 -5.42 3.87
C LYS A 159 -19.10 -3.93 4.21
N GLN A 160 -17.96 -3.40 4.65
CA GLN A 160 -17.84 -1.98 5.02
C GLN A 160 -17.89 -1.07 3.80
N TYR A 161 -17.23 -1.46 2.70
CA TYR A 161 -17.26 -0.71 1.46
C TYR A 161 -18.68 -0.59 0.92
N ASN A 162 -19.41 -1.71 0.85
CA ASN A 162 -20.78 -1.74 0.34
C ASN A 162 -21.76 -0.94 1.20
N ALA A 163 -21.50 -0.80 2.51
CA ALA A 163 -22.27 0.04 3.40
C ALA A 163 -22.04 1.55 3.20
N MET A 164 -20.95 1.97 2.55
CA MET A 164 -20.74 3.39 2.23
C MET A 164 -21.73 3.90 1.17
N PRO A 165 -22.04 5.21 1.16
CA PRO A 165 -22.80 5.80 0.07
C PRO A 165 -22.05 5.68 -1.27
N ASP A 166 -22.79 5.48 -2.36
CA ASP A 166 -22.21 5.30 -3.70
C ASP A 166 -21.39 6.51 -4.19
N ALA A 167 -21.64 7.68 -3.60
CA ALA A 167 -20.88 8.89 -3.88
C ALA A 167 -19.38 8.75 -3.56
N PHE A 168 -19.02 7.84 -2.65
CA PHE A 168 -17.65 7.58 -2.22
C PHE A 168 -17.03 6.35 -2.91
N LYS A 169 -17.75 5.67 -3.81
CA LYS A 169 -17.28 4.43 -4.45
C LYS A 169 -16.82 4.67 -5.88
N GLY A 170 -15.82 3.92 -6.33
CA GLY A 170 -15.39 3.80 -7.71
C GLY A 170 -14.64 5.02 -8.23
N HIS A 171 -13.77 5.64 -7.42
CA HIS A 171 -12.98 6.80 -7.85
C HIS A 171 -11.68 6.41 -8.55
N PHE A 172 -10.94 5.49 -7.94
CA PHE A 172 -9.70 4.94 -8.45
C PHE A 172 -9.50 3.53 -7.90
N THR A 173 -8.53 2.80 -8.43
CA THR A 173 -8.07 1.52 -7.88
C THR A 173 -6.56 1.39 -8.06
N LEU A 174 -5.97 0.27 -7.63
CA LEU A 174 -4.62 -0.12 -8.01
C LEU A 174 -4.66 -1.30 -8.99
N ASN A 175 -3.80 -1.25 -10.02
CA ASN A 175 -3.52 -2.41 -10.85
C ASN A 175 -2.63 -3.44 -10.09
N GLU A 176 -2.33 -4.58 -10.72
CA GLU A 176 -1.50 -5.63 -10.11
C GLU A 176 -0.07 -5.20 -9.74
N ARG A 177 0.43 -4.13 -10.37
CA ARG A 177 1.73 -3.49 -10.11
C ARG A 177 1.68 -2.43 -9.01
N GLY A 178 0.51 -2.21 -8.41
CA GLY A 178 0.31 -1.24 -7.34
C GLY A 178 0.21 0.20 -7.82
N ASP A 179 0.03 0.43 -9.13
CA ASP A 179 -0.15 1.75 -9.73
C ASP A 179 -1.60 2.20 -9.68
N ILE A 180 -1.80 3.49 -9.45
CA ILE A 180 -3.13 4.09 -9.42
C ILE A 180 -3.73 4.10 -10.83
N VAL A 181 -4.93 3.53 -10.95
CA VAL A 181 -5.78 3.60 -12.14
C VAL A 181 -7.01 4.43 -11.78
N GLN A 182 -7.20 5.56 -12.45
CA GLN A 182 -8.38 6.40 -12.26
C GLN A 182 -9.60 5.73 -12.91
N LEU A 183 -10.67 5.54 -12.13
CA LEU A 183 -11.94 4.96 -12.62
C LEU A 183 -12.94 6.07 -12.99
N ARG A 184 -12.78 7.24 -12.38
CA ARG A 184 -13.47 8.49 -12.71
C ARG A 184 -12.44 9.57 -12.96
N SER A 185 -12.79 10.56 -13.76
CA SER A 185 -11.98 11.78 -13.82
C SER A 185 -11.98 12.50 -12.47
N LEU A 186 -10.97 13.35 -12.23
CA LEU A 186 -10.92 14.18 -11.02
C LEU A 186 -12.14 15.11 -10.91
N GLY A 187 -12.65 15.60 -12.04
CA GLY A 187 -13.84 16.46 -12.10
C GLY A 187 -15.12 15.71 -11.72
N GLU A 188 -15.33 14.50 -12.23
CA GLU A 188 -16.48 13.66 -11.88
C GLU A 188 -16.43 13.21 -10.42
N SER A 189 -15.24 12.82 -9.94
CA SER A 189 -15.03 12.44 -8.55
C SER A 189 -15.39 13.60 -7.61
N LYS A 190 -14.90 14.80 -7.89
CA LYS A 190 -15.20 16.00 -7.13
C LYS A 190 -16.71 16.31 -7.15
N LYS A 191 -17.32 16.32 -8.34
CA LYS A 191 -18.75 16.59 -8.48
C LYS A 191 -19.61 15.62 -7.69
N THR A 192 -19.30 14.33 -7.74
CA THR A 192 -20.07 13.29 -7.02
C THR A 192 -20.02 13.51 -5.51
N LEU A 193 -18.84 13.86 -4.97
CA LEU A 193 -18.67 14.17 -3.55
C LEU A 193 -19.38 15.48 -3.17
N ASP A 194 -19.24 16.54 -3.96
CA ASP A 194 -19.90 17.83 -3.74
C ASP A 194 -21.44 17.69 -3.76
N ASP A 195 -21.98 16.88 -4.70
CA ASP A 195 -23.40 16.55 -4.81
C ASP A 195 -23.91 15.77 -3.58
N PHE A 196 -23.08 14.94 -2.96
CA PHE A 196 -23.44 14.24 -1.72
C PHE A 196 -23.53 15.19 -0.53
N TRP A 197 -22.55 16.09 -0.37
CA TRP A 197 -22.52 17.04 0.75
C TRP A 197 -23.57 18.14 0.64
N SER A 198 -23.90 18.58 -0.58
CA SER A 198 -24.94 19.61 -0.81
C SER A 198 -26.37 19.14 -0.48
N ARG A 199 -26.61 17.83 -0.37
CA ARG A 199 -27.94 17.26 -0.05
C ARG A 199 -28.28 17.26 1.45
N GLY A 200 -27.40 17.77 2.31
CA GLY A 200 -27.68 17.92 3.74
C GLY A 200 -27.70 16.61 4.53
N ASN A 201 -26.85 15.64 4.15
CA ASN A 201 -26.61 14.40 4.89
C ASN A 201 -25.71 14.62 6.12
#